data_AF-A0A354DIF6-F1
#
_entry.id   AF-A0A354DIF6-F1
#
_cell.length_a   1.000
_cell.length_b   1.000
_cell.length_c   1.000
_cell.angle_alpha   90.00
_cell.angle_beta   90.00
_cell.angle_gamma   90.00
#
_symmetry.space_group_name_H-M   'P 1'
#
loop_
_entity.id
_entity.type
_entity.pdbx_description
1 polymer ?
#
loop_
_entity_poly.entity_id
_entity_poly.type
_entity_poly.pdbx_seq_one_letter_code
_entity_poly.pdbx_strand_id
1 'polypeptide(L)'
;VGIAQGAYDAALAYAKERKQFGKAISQFQSIQFMLADMSMNIEAARLLVHKAVYLLAKGKPSAVNSSYAKCFAADTAMEVASDAVQ
;
A
#
# COMPACT_ATOMS: atom_id res chain seq x y z
N VAL A 1 -6.21 -3.90 0.33
CA VAL A 1 -5.89 -2.98 -0.79
C VAL A 1 -6.54 -1.61 -0.62
N GLY A 2 -7.88 -1.48 -0.60
CA GLY A 2 -8.52 -0.16 -0.50
C GLY A 2 -8.16 0.64 0.76
N ILE A 3 -8.14 -0.01 1.92
CA ILE A 3 -7.71 0.62 3.19
C ILE A 3 -6.28 1.15 3.10
N ALA A 4 -5.35 0.33 2.58
CA ALA A 4 -3.96 0.71 2.39
C ALA A 4 -3.84 1.93 1.44
N GLN A 5 -4.57 1.92 0.31
CA GLN A 5 -4.58 3.06 -0.61
C GLN A 5 -5.07 4.34 0.08
N GLY A 6 -6.17 4.28 0.83
CA GLY A 6 -6.70 5.44 1.55
C GLY A 6 -5.73 5.98 2.60
N ALA A 7 -5.06 5.09 3.35
CA ALA A 7 -4.04 5.47 4.31
C ALA A 7 -2.83 6.15 3.64
N TYR A 8 -2.36 5.59 2.51
CA TYR A 8 -1.29 6.18 1.71
C TYR A 8 -1.67 7.56 1.15
N ASP A 9 -2.88 7.70 0.60
CA ASP A 9 -3.34 8.96 0.01
C ASP A 9 -3.42 10.07 1.08
N ALA A 10 -3.91 9.73 2.28
CA ALA A 10 -3.94 10.63 3.42
C ALA A 10 -2.53 11.02 3.88
N ALA A 11 -1.62 10.05 4.02
CA ALA A 11 -0.23 10.29 4.41
C ALA A 11 0.51 11.16 3.38
N LEU A 12 0.31 10.90 2.08
CA LEU A 12 0.92 11.67 1.00
C LEU A 12 0.43 13.12 0.97
N ALA A 13 -0.87 13.33 1.16
CA ALA A 13 -1.45 14.67 1.25
C ALA A 13 -0.86 15.43 2.44
N TYR A 14 -0.88 14.81 3.62
CA TYR A 14 -0.32 15.40 4.84
C TYR A 14 1.18 15.72 4.71
N ALA A 15 1.95 14.82 4.08
CA ALA A 15 3.38 15.03 3.89
C ALA A 15 3.72 16.24 2.99
N LYS A 16 2.80 16.64 2.11
CA LYS A 16 2.94 17.83 1.26
C LYS A 16 2.50 19.10 1.98
N GLU A 17 1.48 19.01 2.83
CA GLU A 17 0.93 20.14 3.58
C GLU A 17 1.78 20.51 4.80
N ARG A 18 2.24 19.51 5.56
CA ARG A 18 3.00 19.70 6.78
C ARG A 18 4.40 20.24 6.48
N LYS A 19 4.72 21.39 7.07
CA LYS A 19 6.05 22.01 7.00
C LYS A 19 6.77 21.94 8.34
N GLN A 20 8.03 21.51 8.30
CA GLN A 20 8.93 21.48 9.45
C GLN A 20 10.37 21.70 9.00
N PHE A 21 11.19 22.31 9.85
CA PHE A 21 12.57 22.67 9.52
C PHE A 21 12.70 23.45 8.19
N GLY A 22 11.76 24.37 7.95
CA GLY A 22 11.78 25.28 6.79
C GLY A 22 11.26 24.71 5.46
N LYS A 23 10.83 23.44 5.39
CA LYS A 23 10.31 22.81 4.15
C LYS A 23 9.19 21.82 4.42
N ALA A 24 8.49 21.38 3.36
CA ALA A 24 7.49 20.33 3.47
C ALA A 24 8.14 19.00 3.90
N ILE A 25 7.47 18.20 4.73
CA ILE A 25 8.07 16.95 5.23
C ILE A 25 8.28 15.91 4.13
N SER A 26 7.52 15.99 3.03
CA SER A 26 7.73 15.22 1.79
C SER A 26 9.09 15.46 1.12
N GLN A 27 9.87 16.46 1.55
CA GLN A 27 11.23 16.72 1.06
C GLN A 27 12.32 16.10 1.95
N PHE A 28 11.96 15.37 3.00
CA PHE A 28 12.91 14.55 3.76
C PHE A 28 12.98 13.16 3.15
N GLN A 29 14.19 12.67 2.92
CA GLN A 29 14.44 11.40 2.25
C GLN A 29 13.80 10.21 2.99
N SER A 30 13.77 10.23 4.32
CA SER A 30 13.10 9.19 5.12
C SER A 30 11.60 9.10 4.84
N ILE A 31 10.92 10.24 4.71
CA ILE A 31 9.49 10.29 4.37
C ILE A 31 9.27 9.83 2.93
N GLN A 32 10.16 10.19 2.01
CA GLN A 32 10.08 9.73 0.62
C GLN A 32 10.24 8.22 0.50
N PHE A 33 11.18 7.63 1.23
CA PHE A 33 11.37 6.18 1.27
C PHE A 33 10.15 5.47 1.83
N MET A 34 9.63 5.94 2.96
CA MET A 34 8.41 5.38 3.56
C MET A 34 7.23 5.42 2.57
N LEU A 35 6.97 6.57 1.93
CA LEU A 35 5.91 6.70 0.94
C LEU A 35 6.15 5.81 -0.30
N ALA A 36 7.40 5.65 -0.73
CA ALA A 36 7.74 4.77 -1.84
C ALA A 36 7.47 3.30 -1.50
N ASP A 37 7.87 2.85 -0.32
CA ASP A 37 7.66 1.47 0.16
C ASP A 37 6.17 1.16 0.31
N MET A 38 5.39 2.08 0.91
CA MET A 38 3.93 1.98 0.98
C MET A 38 3.32 1.80 -0.42
N SER A 39 3.68 2.66 -1.36
CA SER A 39 3.16 2.60 -2.73
C SER A 39 3.53 1.30 -3.44
N MET A 40 4.76 0.83 -3.28
CA MET A 40 5.24 -0.42 -3.88
C MET A 40 4.46 -1.62 -3.33
N ASN A 41 4.28 -1.70 -2.01
CA ASN A 41 3.57 -2.80 -1.36
C ASN A 41 2.08 -2.82 -1.75
N ILE A 42 1.45 -1.64 -1.85
CA ILE A 42 0.06 -1.54 -2.31
C ILE A 42 -0.10 -2.09 -3.73
N GLU A 43 0.81 -1.75 -4.64
CA GLU A 43 0.76 -2.22 -6.02
C GLU A 43 1.00 -3.74 -6.09
N ALA A 44 1.96 -4.27 -5.34
CA ALA A 44 2.18 -5.71 -5.24
C ALA A 44 0.94 -6.45 -4.72
N ALA A 45 0.30 -5.92 -3.67
CA ALA A 45 -0.93 -6.48 -3.13
C ALA A 45 -2.09 -6.47 -4.15
N ARG A 46 -2.22 -5.38 -4.91
CA ARG A 46 -3.21 -5.26 -5.98
C ARG A 46 -3.00 -6.30 -7.08
N LEU A 47 -1.75 -6.49 -7.51
CA LEU A 47 -1.41 -7.48 -8.54
C LEU A 47 -1.69 -8.92 -8.07
N LEU A 48 -1.43 -9.25 -6.81
CA LEU A 48 -1.77 -10.57 -6.27
C LEU A 48 -3.29 -10.82 -6.28
N VAL A 49 -4.09 -9.83 -5.89
CA VAL A 49 -5.55 -9.91 -5.96
C VAL A 49 -6.02 -10.08 -7.40
N HIS A 50 -5.52 -9.25 -8.33
CA HIS A 50 -5.89 -9.34 -9.75
C HIS A 50 -5.51 -10.70 -10.35
N LYS A 51 -4.35 -11.27 -9.98
CA LYS A 51 -3.95 -12.60 -10.43
C LYS A 51 -4.92 -13.68 -9.95
N ALA A 52 -5.36 -13.63 -8.68
CA ALA A 52 -6.34 -14.59 -8.17
C ALA A 52 -7.69 -14.48 -8.91
N VAL A 53 -8.17 -13.25 -9.14
CA VAL A 53 -9.41 -12.99 -9.89
C VAL A 53 -9.28 -13.43 -11.36
N TYR A 54 -8.14 -13.19 -12.00
CA TYR A 54 -7.88 -13.60 -13.36
C TYR A 54 -7.95 -15.12 -13.53
N LEU A 55 -7.35 -15.86 -12.60
CA LEU A 55 -7.39 -17.33 -12.59
C LEU A 55 -8.82 -17.85 -12.38
N LEU A 56 -9.58 -17.21 -11.48
CA LEU A 56 -10.99 -17.51 -11.27
C LEU A 56 -11.82 -17.29 -12.56
N ALA A 57 -11.64 -16.14 -13.22
CA ALA A 57 -12.35 -15.80 -14.46
C ALA A 57 -12.03 -16.77 -15.61
N LYS A 58 -10.83 -17.37 -15.62
CA LYS A 58 -10.43 -18.43 -16.56
C LYS A 58 -10.96 -19.82 -16.22
N GLY A 59 -11.80 -19.96 -15.20
CA GLY A 59 -12.30 -21.25 -14.71
C GLY A 59 -11.21 -22.12 -14.06
N LYS A 60 -10.10 -21.50 -13.63
CA LYS A 60 -8.97 -22.17 -12.96
C LYS A 60 -8.77 -21.61 -11.54
N PRO A 61 -9.77 -21.71 -10.64
CA PRO A 61 -9.64 -21.17 -9.30
C PRO A 61 -8.43 -21.79 -8.59
N SER A 62 -7.66 -20.96 -7.90
CA SER A 62 -6.46 -21.38 -7.18
C SER A 62 -6.52 -20.90 -5.75
N ALA A 63 -6.82 -21.83 -4.83
CA ALA A 63 -6.85 -21.54 -3.40
C ALA A 63 -5.53 -20.92 -2.91
N VAL A 64 -4.40 -21.40 -3.45
CA VAL A 64 -3.06 -20.88 -3.13
C VAL A 64 -2.93 -19.40 -3.50
N ASN A 65 -3.29 -19.00 -4.73
CA ASN A 65 -3.19 -17.59 -5.14
C ASN A 65 -4.16 -16.69 -4.35
N SER A 66 -5.36 -17.19 -4.04
CA SER A 66 -6.31 -16.46 -3.18
C SER A 66 -5.77 -16.26 -1.76
N SER A 67 -5.13 -17.28 -1.18
CA SER A 67 -4.51 -17.19 0.15
C SER A 67 -3.32 -16.23 0.17
N TYR A 68 -2.48 -16.24 -0.87
CA TYR A 68 -1.39 -15.26 -1.01
C TYR A 68 -1.93 -13.83 -1.11
N ALA A 69 -2.94 -13.63 -1.96
CA ALA A 69 -3.59 -12.33 -2.11
C ALA A 69 -4.19 -11.84 -0.80
N LYS A 70 -4.91 -12.69 -0.05
CA LYS A 70 -5.45 -12.31 1.27
C LYS A 70 -4.29 -11.94 2.19
N CYS A 71 -3.36 -12.86 2.45
CA CYS A 71 -2.33 -12.68 3.48
C CYS A 71 -1.56 -11.38 3.23
N PHE A 72 -0.98 -11.26 2.04
CA PHE A 72 -0.16 -10.12 1.69
C PHE A 72 -0.96 -8.80 1.72
N ALA A 73 -2.17 -8.78 1.15
CA ALA A 73 -2.96 -7.54 1.15
C ALA A 73 -3.46 -7.11 2.52
N ALA A 74 -3.58 -8.03 3.49
CA ALA A 74 -3.92 -7.72 4.87
C ALA A 74 -2.71 -7.16 5.63
N ASP A 75 -1.55 -7.80 5.47
CA ASP A 75 -0.31 -7.38 6.12
C ASP A 75 0.11 -6.01 5.61
N THR A 76 0.09 -5.79 4.28
CA THR A 76 0.32 -4.47 3.68
C THR A 76 -0.65 -3.41 4.20
N ALA A 77 -1.93 -3.75 4.44
CA ALA A 77 -2.87 -2.77 4.97
C ALA A 77 -2.53 -2.35 6.40
N MET A 78 -2.05 -3.27 7.23
CA MET A 78 -1.61 -2.97 8.59
C MET A 78 -0.32 -2.16 8.62
N GLU A 79 0.66 -2.54 7.81
CA GLU A 79 1.94 -1.83 7.67
C GLU A 79 1.70 -0.39 7.21
N VAL A 80 1.02 -0.20 6.08
CA VAL A 80 0.73 1.13 5.53
C VAL A 80 -0.10 1.98 6.48
N ALA A 81 -1.08 1.40 7.19
CA ALA A 81 -1.85 2.16 8.16
C ALA A 81 -1.00 2.58 9.38
N SER A 82 -0.06 1.75 9.80
CA SER A 82 0.85 2.07 10.91
C SER A 82 1.84 3.17 10.52
N ASP A 83 2.44 3.06 9.33
CA ASP A 83 3.37 4.05 8.78
C ASP A 83 2.68 5.39 8.52
N ALA A 84 1.41 5.38 8.06
CA ALA A 84 0.65 6.59 7.82
C ALA A 84 0.35 7.40 9.10
N VAL A 85 0.35 6.76 10.26
CA VAL A 85 0.12 7.39 11.57
C VAL A 85 1.42 7.95 12.17
N GLN A 86 2.58 7.43 11.75
CA GLN A 86 3.90 7.78 12.28
C GLN A 86 4.38 9.16 11.80
#